data_AF-A0AAD5BFG9-F1
#
_entry.id   AF-A0AAD5BFG9-F1
#
_cell.length_a   1.000
_cell.length_b   1.000
_cell.length_c   1.000
_cell.angle_alpha   90.00
_cell.angle_beta   90.00
_cell.angle_gamma   90.00
#
_symmetry.space_group_name_H-M   'P 1'
#
loop_
_entity.id
_entity.type
_entity.pdbx_description
1 polymer ?
#
loop_
_entity_poly.entity_id
_entity_poly.type
_entity_poly.pdbx_seq_one_letter_code
_entity_poly.pdbx_strand_id
1 'polypeptide(L)'
;MSFNFSNFTKDIKSFGDRISTEFNKEVVPLAQRTSRLVQERIGKINQDDISQLPSEYIDLANKCNNIESLYKNVLKVTSNYENESYDYPTNLQESFSEFSQNVSTRFSNLSKATTTAEAQAALINAGSNESKPPKTLYHALSRATDASVLTKETDSSSDASDPLIKGLDLYSSNLSKIANARLGQDQLIKSKFNKPLTTTLRSLISQSNKIQRKVEEKRIDYDLSRYNLTNCTNPAKESKLRVDMEIAEDDFANTVEDAINIMQNVIENAKPLQEFLELIKAQLAYHKLASELLGGMVGEYEELINQQEKLSEGAKNKTDREGGDFDI
;
A
#
# COMPACT_ATOMS: atom_id res chain seq x y z
N MET A 1 13.34 -66.09 -10.43
CA MET A 1 12.44 -65.03 -9.94
C MET A 1 11.43 -64.72 -11.04
N SER A 2 10.19 -65.18 -10.91
CA SER A 2 9.12 -64.92 -11.88
C SER A 2 8.49 -63.56 -11.58
N PHE A 3 8.56 -62.64 -12.54
CA PHE A 3 7.89 -61.35 -12.45
C PHE A 3 6.38 -61.54 -12.56
N ASN A 4 5.65 -61.12 -11.53
CA ASN A 4 4.22 -61.38 -11.38
C ASN A 4 3.39 -60.29 -12.08
N PHE A 5 3.22 -60.42 -13.40
CA PHE A 5 2.48 -59.49 -14.27
C PHE A 5 0.97 -59.35 -13.90
N SER A 6 0.40 -60.34 -13.21
CA SER A 6 -1.01 -60.31 -12.77
C SER A 6 -1.27 -59.28 -11.68
N ASN A 7 -0.28 -58.92 -10.87
CA ASN A 7 -0.45 -57.89 -9.85
C ASN A 7 -0.33 -56.48 -10.46
N PHE A 8 0.65 -56.28 -11.35
CA PHE A 8 0.84 -55.02 -12.07
C PHE A 8 -0.38 -54.61 -12.92
N THR A 9 -1.04 -55.58 -13.57
CA THR A 9 -2.25 -55.32 -14.38
C THR A 9 -3.48 -55.00 -13.53
N LYS A 10 -3.61 -55.57 -12.32
CA LYS A 10 -4.68 -55.23 -11.37
C LYS A 10 -4.47 -53.84 -10.77
N ASP A 11 -3.22 -53.45 -10.50
CA ASP A 11 -2.89 -52.13 -9.97
C ASP A 11 -3.12 -51.02 -11.00
N ILE A 12 -2.76 -51.24 -12.28
CA ILE A 12 -3.06 -50.29 -13.37
C ILE A 12 -4.57 -50.17 -13.62
N LYS A 13 -5.32 -51.27 -13.56
CA LYS A 13 -6.77 -51.24 -13.74
C LYS A 13 -7.47 -50.51 -12.61
N SER A 14 -7.07 -50.75 -11.35
CA SER A 14 -7.61 -50.03 -10.20
C SER A 14 -7.21 -48.55 -10.17
N PHE A 15 -6.04 -48.18 -10.68
CA PHE A 15 -5.63 -46.80 -10.89
C PHE A 15 -6.47 -46.11 -11.99
N GLY A 16 -6.72 -46.79 -13.11
CA GLY A 16 -7.60 -46.30 -14.18
C GLY A 16 -9.06 -46.15 -13.75
N ASP A 17 -9.58 -47.08 -12.94
CA ASP A 17 -10.94 -47.01 -12.39
C ASP A 17 -11.07 -45.89 -11.35
N ARG A 18 -10.04 -45.62 -10.53
CA ARG A 18 -10.03 -44.48 -9.59
C ARG A 18 -9.92 -43.14 -10.32
N ILE A 19 -9.01 -43.02 -11.28
CA ILE A 19 -8.86 -41.79 -12.08
C ILE A 19 -10.13 -41.50 -12.88
N SER A 20 -10.70 -42.49 -13.56
CA SER A 20 -11.90 -42.27 -14.37
C SER A 20 -13.14 -41.95 -13.54
N THR A 21 -13.25 -42.49 -12.32
CA THR A 21 -14.39 -42.24 -11.42
C THR A 21 -14.27 -40.89 -10.69
N GLU A 22 -13.08 -40.51 -10.24
CA GLU A 22 -12.86 -39.21 -9.59
C GLU A 22 -12.84 -38.06 -10.62
N PHE A 23 -12.19 -38.27 -11.77
CA PHE A 23 -12.20 -37.29 -12.87
C PHE A 23 -13.60 -37.07 -13.43
N ASN A 24 -14.43 -38.12 -13.60
CA ASN A 24 -15.83 -37.91 -14.03
C ASN A 24 -16.66 -37.14 -13.00
N LYS A 25 -16.40 -37.34 -11.69
CA LYS A 25 -17.18 -36.69 -10.64
C LYS A 25 -16.87 -35.21 -10.47
N GLU A 26 -15.66 -34.75 -10.80
CA GLU A 26 -15.29 -33.33 -10.69
C GLU A 26 -15.29 -32.59 -12.03
N VAL A 27 -14.88 -33.25 -13.13
CA VAL A 27 -14.67 -32.58 -14.42
C VAL A 27 -15.96 -32.44 -15.23
N VAL A 28 -16.88 -33.42 -15.16
CA VAL A 28 -18.16 -33.34 -15.88
C VAL A 28 -19.06 -32.22 -15.33
N PRO A 29 -19.23 -32.06 -14.00
CA PRO A 29 -19.99 -30.93 -13.47
C PRO A 29 -19.33 -29.58 -13.78
N LEU A 30 -18.00 -29.50 -13.73
CA LEU A 30 -17.26 -28.27 -14.04
C LEU A 30 -17.42 -27.85 -15.51
N ALA A 31 -17.35 -28.81 -16.45
CA ALA A 31 -17.55 -28.55 -17.88
C ALA A 31 -18.99 -28.12 -18.19
N GLN A 32 -19.98 -28.75 -17.55
CA GLN A 32 -21.39 -28.39 -17.70
C GLN A 32 -21.70 -27.00 -17.15
N ARG A 33 -21.19 -26.65 -15.96
CA ARG A 33 -21.28 -25.29 -15.38
C ARG A 33 -20.63 -24.24 -16.28
N THR A 34 -19.43 -24.53 -16.80
CA THR A 34 -18.71 -23.61 -17.70
C THR A 34 -19.46 -23.38 -19.01
N SER A 35 -20.03 -24.44 -19.60
CA SER A 35 -20.85 -24.32 -20.81
C SER A 35 -22.10 -23.47 -20.56
N ARG A 36 -22.76 -23.62 -19.40
CA ARG A 36 -23.95 -22.82 -19.05
C ARG A 36 -23.61 -21.34 -18.88
N LEU A 37 -22.55 -21.03 -18.12
CA LEU A 37 -22.05 -19.65 -17.96
C LEU A 37 -21.75 -18.97 -19.30
N VAL A 38 -21.15 -19.70 -20.23
CA VAL A 38 -20.85 -19.20 -21.58
C VAL A 38 -22.13 -18.96 -22.38
N GLN A 39 -23.13 -19.84 -22.28
CA GLN A 39 -24.42 -19.68 -22.95
C GLN A 39 -25.23 -18.50 -22.39
N GLU A 40 -25.18 -18.28 -21.08
CA GLU A 40 -25.80 -17.12 -20.41
C GLU A 40 -25.13 -15.82 -20.83
N ARG A 41 -23.80 -15.75 -20.83
CA ARG A 41 -23.06 -14.54 -21.26
C ARG A 41 -23.21 -14.21 -22.75
N ILE A 42 -23.45 -15.21 -23.59
CA ILE A 42 -23.69 -15.03 -25.04
C ILE A 42 -25.18 -14.71 -25.33
N GLY A 43 -26.05 -14.74 -24.32
CA GLY A 43 -27.47 -14.39 -24.47
C GLY A 43 -28.30 -15.46 -25.17
N LYS A 44 -27.87 -16.72 -25.13
CA LYS A 44 -28.61 -17.86 -25.72
C LYS A 44 -29.71 -18.43 -24.81
N ILE A 45 -29.80 -17.96 -23.56
CA ILE A 45 -30.75 -18.41 -22.54
C ILE A 45 -31.69 -17.24 -22.23
N ASN A 46 -33.00 -17.52 -22.10
CA ASN A 46 -33.98 -16.50 -21.77
C ASN A 46 -33.77 -15.99 -20.34
N GLN A 47 -34.03 -14.71 -20.10
CA GLN A 47 -33.80 -14.09 -18.79
C GLN A 47 -34.69 -14.67 -17.68
N ASP A 48 -35.84 -15.24 -18.04
CA ASP A 48 -36.76 -15.94 -17.12
C ASP A 48 -36.22 -17.29 -16.64
N ASP A 49 -35.28 -17.90 -17.39
CA ASP A 49 -34.64 -19.17 -17.05
C ASP A 49 -33.47 -19.01 -16.07
N ILE A 50 -33.10 -17.77 -15.73
CA ILE A 50 -32.03 -17.41 -14.79
C ILE A 50 -32.66 -17.12 -13.43
N SER A 51 -32.21 -17.82 -12.38
CA SER A 51 -32.69 -17.54 -11.04
C SER A 51 -32.31 -16.13 -10.57
N GLN A 52 -33.30 -15.39 -10.10
CA GLN A 52 -33.12 -14.03 -9.62
C GLN A 52 -32.53 -14.02 -8.22
N LEU A 53 -31.62 -13.07 -7.97
CA LEU A 53 -31.03 -12.85 -6.66
C LEU A 53 -31.84 -11.80 -5.89
N PRO A 54 -31.97 -11.92 -4.56
CA PRO A 54 -32.62 -10.90 -3.75
C PRO A 54 -31.96 -9.53 -3.93
N SER A 55 -32.76 -8.45 -3.95
CA SER A 55 -32.24 -7.08 -4.11
C SER A 55 -31.25 -6.70 -3.01
N GLU A 56 -31.49 -7.16 -1.77
CA GLU A 56 -30.58 -6.96 -0.64
C GLU A 56 -29.19 -7.54 -0.91
N TYR A 57 -29.12 -8.76 -1.44
CA TYR A 57 -27.85 -9.40 -1.81
C TYR A 57 -27.11 -8.56 -2.85
N ILE A 58 -27.80 -8.11 -3.91
CA ILE A 58 -27.21 -7.34 -5.01
C ILE A 58 -26.62 -6.02 -4.49
N ASP A 59 -27.37 -5.31 -3.64
CA ASP A 59 -26.92 -4.04 -3.06
C ASP A 59 -25.69 -4.21 -2.16
N LEU A 60 -25.67 -5.26 -1.34
CA LEU A 60 -24.54 -5.60 -0.47
C LEU A 60 -23.30 -6.01 -1.29
N ALA A 61 -23.48 -6.82 -2.33
CA ALA A 61 -22.41 -7.23 -3.23
C ALA A 61 -21.78 -6.03 -3.93
N ASN A 62 -22.61 -5.14 -4.48
CA ASN A 62 -22.15 -3.91 -5.12
C ASN A 62 -21.36 -3.02 -4.16
N LYS A 63 -21.83 -2.85 -2.92
CA LYS A 63 -21.11 -2.09 -1.88
C LYS A 63 -19.76 -2.72 -1.55
N CYS A 64 -19.70 -4.03 -1.35
CA CYS A 64 -18.44 -4.75 -1.09
C CYS A 64 -17.45 -4.59 -2.25
N ASN A 65 -17.92 -4.74 -3.49
CA ASN A 65 -17.09 -4.65 -4.69
C ASN A 65 -16.58 -3.21 -4.92
N ASN A 66 -17.38 -2.20 -4.59
CA ASN A 66 -16.96 -0.81 -4.61
C ASN A 66 -15.88 -0.50 -3.56
N ILE A 67 -16.03 -1.02 -2.33
CA ILE A 67 -15.01 -0.91 -1.27
C ILE A 67 -13.70 -1.58 -1.72
N GLU A 68 -13.77 -2.77 -2.30
CA GLU A 68 -12.61 -3.46 -2.85
C GLU A 68 -11.90 -2.62 -3.91
N SER A 69 -12.65 -2.09 -4.88
CA SER A 69 -12.11 -1.24 -5.95
C SER A 69 -11.44 0.01 -5.39
N LEU A 70 -12.08 0.68 -4.43
CA LEU A 70 -11.54 1.84 -3.73
C LEU A 70 -10.20 1.51 -3.07
N TYR A 71 -10.16 0.47 -2.23
CA TYR A 71 -8.93 0.10 -1.51
C TYR A 71 -7.81 -0.30 -2.47
N LYS A 72 -8.10 -1.09 -3.51
CA LYS A 72 -7.11 -1.46 -4.53
C LYS A 72 -6.56 -0.23 -5.26
N ASN A 73 -7.43 0.70 -5.65
CA ASN A 73 -7.02 1.89 -6.39
C ASN A 73 -6.16 2.83 -5.54
N VAL A 74 -6.52 3.02 -4.28
CA VAL A 74 -5.76 3.87 -3.39
C VAL A 74 -4.42 3.23 -3.02
N LEU A 75 -4.40 1.93 -2.70
CA LEU A 75 -3.15 1.23 -2.36
C LEU A 75 -2.13 1.21 -3.49
N LYS A 76 -2.56 1.24 -4.78
CA LYS A 76 -1.63 1.40 -5.92
C LYS A 76 -0.78 2.66 -5.81
N VAL A 77 -1.33 3.72 -5.22
CA VAL A 77 -0.64 5.00 -5.06
C VAL A 77 0.05 5.07 -3.70
N THR A 78 -0.66 4.71 -2.62
CA THR A 78 -0.15 4.88 -1.27
C THR A 78 0.90 3.84 -0.88
N SER A 79 1.07 2.75 -1.63
CA SER A 79 2.22 1.86 -1.48
C SER A 79 3.56 2.56 -1.76
N ASN A 80 3.57 3.67 -2.50
CA ASN A 80 4.79 4.45 -2.72
C ASN A 80 5.37 5.00 -1.41
N TYR A 81 4.53 5.32 -0.41
CA TYR A 81 4.98 5.73 0.91
C TYR A 81 5.78 4.65 1.65
N GLU A 82 5.79 3.40 1.16
CA GLU A 82 6.62 2.34 1.72
C GLU A 82 8.05 2.35 1.15
N ASN A 83 8.27 3.04 0.03
CA ASN A 83 9.55 3.13 -0.67
C ASN A 83 10.22 4.47 -0.38
N GLU A 84 11.05 4.56 0.65
CA GLU A 84 11.66 5.81 1.13
C GLU A 84 12.21 6.78 0.06
N SER A 85 12.73 6.28 -1.06
CA SER A 85 13.29 7.07 -2.16
C SER A 85 12.29 7.48 -3.25
N TYR A 86 10.98 7.50 -2.97
CA TYR A 86 9.96 7.77 -4.00
C TYR A 86 9.99 9.21 -4.56
N ASP A 87 10.62 10.16 -3.87
CA ASP A 87 10.84 11.55 -4.31
C ASP A 87 12.23 11.86 -4.83
N TYR A 88 13.16 10.92 -4.64
CA TYR A 88 14.55 11.07 -5.06
C TYR A 88 14.96 9.86 -5.91
N PRO A 89 14.54 9.82 -7.19
CA PRO A 89 14.88 8.73 -8.09
C PRO A 89 16.40 8.68 -8.28
N THR A 90 16.99 7.50 -8.08
CA THR A 90 18.45 7.25 -7.99
C THR A 90 19.22 7.37 -9.31
N ASN A 91 18.83 8.28 -10.21
CA ASN A 91 19.58 8.56 -11.44
C ASN A 91 20.74 9.55 -11.23
N LEU A 92 20.96 10.01 -9.99
CA LEU A 92 22.12 10.80 -9.63
C LEU A 92 23.16 9.84 -9.03
N GLN A 93 24.29 9.68 -9.73
CA GLN A 93 25.49 9.03 -9.19
C GLN A 93 25.90 9.74 -7.90
N GLU A 94 25.41 9.29 -6.75
CA GLU A 94 25.91 9.75 -5.46
C GLU A 94 27.36 9.27 -5.33
N SER A 95 28.29 10.23 -5.27
CA SER A 95 29.73 9.98 -5.15
C SER A 95 30.04 9.15 -3.90
N PHE A 96 30.44 7.90 -4.12
CA PHE A 96 30.91 6.94 -3.11
C PHE A 96 32.13 7.40 -2.28
N SER A 97 32.69 8.57 -2.57
CA SER A 97 33.88 9.13 -1.92
C SER A 97 33.65 9.61 -0.48
N GLU A 98 32.43 10.00 -0.10
CA GLU A 98 32.15 10.54 1.25
C GLU A 98 31.69 9.49 2.27
N PHE A 99 31.54 8.23 1.85
CA PHE A 99 30.92 7.17 2.65
C PHE A 99 31.90 6.45 3.61
N SER A 100 33.21 6.64 3.49
CA SER A 100 34.19 5.74 4.12
C SER A 100 34.64 6.08 5.55
N GLN A 101 34.34 7.26 6.12
CA GLN A 101 34.98 7.68 7.38
C GLN A 101 34.08 7.72 8.64
N ASN A 102 32.76 7.50 8.55
CA ASN A 102 31.86 7.70 9.70
C ASN A 102 31.00 6.48 10.13
N VAL A 103 31.37 5.24 9.76
CA VAL A 103 30.56 4.02 10.00
C VAL A 103 31.30 2.99 10.87
N SER A 104 31.67 3.33 12.11
CA SER A 104 32.28 2.34 13.02
C SER A 104 31.68 2.25 14.42
N THR A 105 30.55 2.87 14.70
CA THR A 105 29.83 2.68 15.97
C THR A 105 28.43 3.25 15.82
N ARG A 106 27.37 2.44 15.91
CA ARG A 106 26.18 2.48 16.81
C ARG A 106 25.04 1.57 16.29
N PHE A 107 24.94 0.34 16.82
CA PHE A 107 23.79 -0.55 16.63
C PHE A 107 23.36 -1.20 17.95
N SER A 108 22.12 -0.94 18.40
CA SER A 108 21.31 -1.80 19.29
C SER A 108 20.13 -1.01 19.86
N ASN A 109 18.91 -1.47 19.56
CA ASN A 109 17.60 -1.11 20.16
C ASN A 109 16.70 -0.14 19.38
N LEU A 110 15.88 -0.67 18.46
CA LEU A 110 14.64 0.03 18.07
C LEU A 110 13.55 -0.91 17.49
N SER A 111 13.15 -1.95 18.24
CA SER A 111 12.07 -2.87 17.84
C SER A 111 10.75 -2.69 18.60
N LYS A 112 10.51 -1.54 19.26
CA LYS A 112 9.29 -1.34 20.07
C LYS A 112 8.82 0.12 20.07
N ALA A 113 7.92 0.50 19.16
CA ALA A 113 7.07 1.68 19.34
C ALA A 113 5.72 1.43 18.65
N THR A 114 4.61 1.61 19.38
CA THR A 114 3.25 1.27 18.92
C THR A 114 2.24 2.41 19.08
N THR A 115 2.67 3.61 19.49
CA THR A 115 1.77 4.76 19.76
C THR A 115 2.22 6.08 19.11
N THR A 116 1.26 6.98 18.87
CA THR A 116 1.45 8.27 18.16
C THR A 116 2.29 9.28 18.94
N ALA A 117 2.23 9.26 20.27
CA ALA A 117 3.04 10.10 21.15
C ALA A 117 4.48 9.60 21.25
N GLU A 118 4.69 8.27 21.26
CA GLU A 118 6.04 7.69 21.18
C GLU A 118 6.71 7.94 19.82
N ALA A 119 5.94 8.02 18.73
CA ALA A 119 6.47 8.38 17.42
C ALA A 119 7.00 9.83 17.39
N GLN A 120 6.35 10.77 18.08
CA GLN A 120 6.86 12.14 18.24
C GLN A 120 8.12 12.18 19.11
N ALA A 121 8.16 11.41 20.20
CA ALA A 121 9.34 11.33 21.06
C ALA A 121 10.54 10.61 20.38
N ALA A 122 10.27 9.61 19.55
CA ALA A 122 11.27 8.94 18.72
C ALA A 122 11.77 9.84 17.58
N LEU A 123 10.92 10.72 17.03
CA LEU A 123 11.32 11.74 16.06
C LEU A 123 12.33 12.76 16.64
N ILE A 124 12.19 13.10 17.92
CA ILE A 124 13.04 14.08 18.60
C ILE A 124 14.38 13.46 19.06
N ASN A 125 14.38 12.17 19.40
CA ASN A 125 15.56 11.44 19.89
C ASN A 125 16.32 10.63 18.82
N ALA A 126 16.04 10.84 17.52
CA ALA A 126 16.72 10.15 16.41
C ALA A 126 18.18 10.61 16.18
N GLY A 127 18.87 11.10 17.23
CA GLY A 127 20.31 11.27 17.23
C GLY A 127 20.99 9.92 17.40
N SER A 128 21.76 9.51 16.39
CA SER A 128 22.71 8.38 16.40
C SER A 128 22.11 6.97 16.34
N ASN A 129 21.62 6.57 15.17
CA ASN A 129 21.66 5.17 14.76
C ASN A 129 22.26 5.08 13.37
N GLU A 130 23.23 4.17 13.23
CA GLU A 130 24.06 3.88 12.06
C GLU A 130 23.22 3.26 10.93
N SER A 131 22.26 4.03 10.42
CA SER A 131 21.45 3.70 9.24
C SER A 131 22.09 4.35 8.03
N LYS A 132 22.04 3.67 6.89
CA LYS A 132 22.25 4.33 5.59
C LYS A 132 21.46 5.64 5.62
N PRO A 133 22.09 6.76 5.25
CA PRO A 133 21.45 8.04 5.43
C PRO A 133 20.18 8.03 4.59
N PRO A 134 19.06 8.48 5.18
CA PRO A 134 17.78 8.38 4.52
C PRO A 134 17.81 8.99 3.11
N LYS A 135 17.14 8.32 2.18
CA LYS A 135 17.20 8.59 0.73
C LYS A 135 16.05 9.47 0.26
N THR A 136 15.64 10.41 1.09
CA THR A 136 14.64 11.42 0.70
C THR A 136 15.34 12.61 0.05
N LEU A 137 14.61 13.35 -0.78
CA LEU A 137 15.13 14.55 -1.45
C LEU A 137 15.63 15.59 -0.44
N TYR A 138 14.87 15.82 0.64
CA TYR A 138 15.25 16.81 1.66
C TYR A 138 16.50 16.41 2.44
N HIS A 139 16.70 15.11 2.69
CA HIS A 139 17.97 14.65 3.26
C HIS A 139 19.14 14.83 2.28
N ALA A 140 18.94 14.56 0.99
CA ALA A 140 19.98 14.80 -0.01
C ALA A 140 20.35 16.29 -0.12
N LEU A 141 19.35 17.19 -0.13
CA LEU A 141 19.56 18.64 -0.13
C LEU A 141 20.30 19.10 1.13
N SER A 142 19.89 18.65 2.32
CA SER A 142 20.58 18.98 3.57
C SER A 142 22.05 18.57 3.56
N ARG A 143 22.38 17.38 3.04
CA ARG A 143 23.78 16.94 2.88
C ARG A 143 24.55 17.81 1.90
N ALA A 144 23.93 18.17 0.77
CA ALA A 144 24.58 18.98 -0.26
C ALA A 144 24.85 20.44 0.18
N THR A 145 24.06 20.96 1.12
CA THR A 145 24.19 22.32 1.65
C THR A 145 24.82 22.36 3.04
N ASP A 146 25.50 21.30 3.47
CA ASP A 146 26.20 21.29 4.75
C ASP A 146 27.33 22.32 4.74
N ALA A 147 27.37 23.20 5.74
CA ALA A 147 28.36 24.28 5.85
C ALA A 147 29.80 23.74 5.92
N SER A 148 30.00 22.48 6.32
CA SER A 148 31.30 21.80 6.30
C SER A 148 31.92 21.69 4.90
N VAL A 149 31.13 21.82 3.83
CA VAL A 149 31.64 21.88 2.45
C VAL A 149 32.51 23.11 2.23
N LEU A 150 32.19 24.24 2.88
CA LEU A 150 32.94 25.50 2.73
C LEU A 150 34.10 25.64 3.72
N THR A 151 34.04 24.97 4.87
CA THR A 151 35.04 25.11 5.95
C THR A 151 36.18 24.09 5.90
N LYS A 152 36.16 23.14 4.96
CA LYS A 152 37.20 22.12 4.80
C LYS A 152 38.56 22.68 4.30
N GLU A 153 38.61 23.91 3.78
CA GLU A 153 39.83 24.49 3.19
C GLU A 153 40.42 25.70 3.94
N THR A 154 39.75 26.27 4.95
CA THR A 154 40.19 27.50 5.61
C THR A 154 40.55 27.32 7.08
N ASP A 155 41.80 27.67 7.42
CA ASP A 155 42.32 27.74 8.79
C ASP A 155 41.67 28.87 9.59
N SER A 156 40.79 28.46 10.52
CA SER A 156 40.52 29.04 11.84
C SER A 156 40.91 30.52 12.07
N SER A 157 39.97 31.46 11.88
CA SER A 157 39.78 32.64 12.77
C SER A 157 38.73 33.66 12.29
N SER A 158 38.20 33.55 11.07
CA SER A 158 37.18 34.49 10.52
C SER A 158 35.83 33.86 10.15
N ASP A 159 35.69 32.53 10.26
CA ASP A 159 34.57 31.76 9.69
C ASP A 159 33.25 31.85 10.48
N ALA A 160 33.28 32.17 11.77
CA ALA A 160 32.07 32.25 12.59
C ALA A 160 31.16 33.45 12.23
N SER A 161 31.65 34.36 11.38
CA SER A 161 30.94 35.59 11.01
C SER A 161 30.38 35.59 9.58
N ASP A 162 30.74 34.65 8.71
CA ASP A 162 30.26 34.65 7.33
C ASP A 162 28.74 34.36 7.26
N PRO A 163 27.91 35.32 6.78
CA PRO A 163 26.48 35.12 6.63
C PRO A 163 26.11 33.95 5.72
N LEU A 164 26.99 33.57 4.77
CA LEU A 164 26.77 32.41 3.90
C LEU A 164 26.84 31.09 4.67
N ILE A 165 27.87 30.91 5.51
CA ILE A 165 28.05 29.71 6.35
C ILE A 165 26.85 29.57 7.30
N LYS A 166 26.41 30.68 7.92
CA LYS A 166 25.21 30.71 8.79
C LYS A 166 23.93 30.35 8.03
N GLY A 167 23.76 30.88 6.83
CA GLY A 167 22.61 30.56 5.99
C GLY A 167 22.57 29.08 5.61
N LEU A 168 23.71 28.50 5.19
CA LEU A 168 23.81 27.09 4.83
C LEU A 168 23.53 26.15 6.02
N ASP A 169 24.05 26.46 7.21
CA ASP A 169 23.76 25.69 8.42
C ASP A 169 22.26 25.77 8.81
N LEU A 170 21.68 26.96 8.73
CA LEU A 170 20.25 27.17 8.95
C LEU A 170 19.39 26.36 7.96
N TYR A 171 19.73 26.40 6.67
CA TYR A 171 18.99 25.70 5.63
C TYR A 171 19.12 24.18 5.77
N SER A 172 20.36 23.69 5.92
CA SER A 172 20.61 22.25 6.08
C SER A 172 19.90 21.68 7.30
N SER A 173 20.02 22.34 8.46
CA SER A 173 19.42 21.86 9.71
C SER A 173 17.88 21.82 9.66
N ASN A 174 17.24 22.83 9.07
CA ASN A 174 15.78 22.85 8.92
C ASN A 174 15.29 21.87 7.85
N LEU A 175 16.01 21.70 6.73
CA LEU A 175 15.69 20.64 5.76
C LEU A 175 15.79 19.24 6.37
N SER A 176 16.79 18.99 7.22
CA SER A 176 16.90 17.72 7.95
C SER A 176 15.68 17.46 8.86
N LYS A 177 15.17 18.49 9.54
CA LYS A 177 13.92 18.40 10.34
C LYS A 177 12.70 18.08 9.46
N ILE A 178 12.55 18.76 8.32
CA ILE A 178 11.47 18.49 7.35
C ILE A 178 11.57 17.06 6.82
N ALA A 179 12.78 16.60 6.52
CA ALA A 179 13.04 15.26 6.03
C ALA A 179 12.67 14.18 7.07
N ASN A 180 13.04 14.37 8.35
CA ASN A 180 12.64 13.48 9.44
C ASN A 180 11.12 13.45 9.64
N ALA A 181 10.46 14.60 9.54
CA ALA A 181 9.01 14.67 9.63
C ALA A 181 8.29 13.91 8.51
N ARG A 182 8.87 13.92 7.31
CA ARG A 182 8.39 13.12 6.18
C ARG A 182 8.49 11.63 6.47
N LEU A 183 9.62 11.14 6.99
CA LEU A 183 9.75 9.74 7.41
C LEU A 183 8.67 9.37 8.45
N GLY A 184 8.35 10.29 9.36
CA GLY A 184 7.24 10.16 10.30
C GLY A 184 5.88 10.02 9.60
N GLN A 185 5.58 10.88 8.62
CA GLN A 185 4.38 10.79 7.80
C GLN A 185 4.28 9.43 7.08
N ASP A 186 5.34 9.03 6.39
CA ASP A 186 5.41 7.80 5.62
C ASP A 186 5.13 6.58 6.52
N GLN A 187 5.72 6.56 7.71
CA GLN A 187 5.50 5.52 8.71
C GLN A 187 4.07 5.50 9.25
N LEU A 188 3.46 6.68 9.48
CA LEU A 188 2.06 6.79 9.88
C LEU A 188 1.14 6.27 8.78
N ILE A 189 1.35 6.65 7.52
CA ILE A 189 0.56 6.17 6.39
C ILE A 189 0.70 4.65 6.23
N LYS A 190 1.93 4.13 6.29
CA LYS A 190 2.18 2.68 6.21
C LYS A 190 1.44 1.91 7.30
N SER A 191 1.53 2.36 8.55
CA SER A 191 1.03 1.63 9.71
C SER A 191 -0.46 1.82 9.99
N LYS A 192 -0.99 3.03 9.79
CA LYS A 192 -2.38 3.42 10.12
C LYS A 192 -3.31 3.48 8.92
N PHE A 193 -2.79 3.45 7.69
CA PHE A 193 -3.59 3.47 6.47
C PHE A 193 -3.37 2.22 5.61
N ASN A 194 -2.18 2.02 5.05
CA ASN A 194 -1.93 0.91 4.11
C ASN A 194 -2.14 -0.47 4.74
N LYS A 195 -1.63 -0.67 5.96
CA LYS A 195 -1.73 -1.96 6.66
C LYS A 195 -3.18 -2.35 6.98
N PRO A 196 -4.03 -1.47 7.57
CA PRO A 196 -5.46 -1.74 7.73
C PRO A 196 -6.17 -2.10 6.42
N LEU A 197 -6.02 -1.29 5.37
CA LEU A 197 -6.64 -1.55 4.06
C LEU A 197 -6.25 -2.93 3.50
N THR A 198 -4.95 -3.25 3.56
CA THR A 198 -4.43 -4.54 3.11
C THR A 198 -4.99 -5.70 3.94
N THR A 199 -5.17 -5.51 5.24
CA THR A 199 -5.74 -6.52 6.15
C THR A 199 -7.21 -6.77 5.81
N THR A 200 -8.00 -5.71 5.64
CA THR A 200 -9.41 -5.80 5.24
C THR A 200 -9.57 -6.47 3.87
N LEU A 201 -8.71 -6.13 2.91
CA LEU A 201 -8.69 -6.77 1.58
C LEU A 201 -8.43 -8.28 1.67
N ARG A 202 -7.40 -8.69 2.41
CA ARG A 202 -6.99 -10.10 2.51
C ARG A 202 -7.95 -10.95 3.33
N SER A 203 -8.62 -10.34 4.31
CA SER A 203 -9.53 -11.04 5.21
C SER A 203 -10.98 -10.93 4.73
N LEU A 204 -11.62 -9.78 4.98
CA LEU A 204 -13.07 -9.62 4.83
C LEU A 204 -13.50 -9.61 3.37
N ILE A 205 -12.81 -8.83 2.53
CA ILE A 205 -13.13 -8.72 1.10
C ILE A 205 -12.84 -10.03 0.37
N SER A 206 -11.78 -10.75 0.75
CA SER A 206 -11.50 -12.10 0.23
C SER A 206 -12.63 -13.08 0.55
N GLN A 207 -13.20 -13.01 1.76
CA GLN A 207 -14.37 -13.82 2.14
C GLN A 207 -15.62 -13.44 1.33
N SER A 208 -15.90 -12.14 1.19
CA SER A 208 -16.99 -11.64 0.34
C SER A 208 -16.87 -12.12 -1.11
N ASN A 209 -15.68 -12.03 -1.71
CA ASN A 209 -15.44 -12.53 -3.07
C ASN A 209 -15.66 -14.05 -3.21
N LYS A 210 -15.24 -14.82 -2.21
CA LYS A 210 -15.44 -16.28 -2.22
C LYS A 210 -16.91 -16.64 -2.12
N ILE A 211 -17.66 -15.98 -1.23
CA ILE A 211 -19.09 -16.30 -1.07
C ILE A 211 -19.92 -15.82 -2.27
N GLN A 212 -19.60 -14.67 -2.87
CA GLN A 212 -20.25 -14.21 -4.10
C GLN A 212 -20.06 -15.22 -5.25
N ARG A 213 -18.85 -15.78 -5.41
CA ARG A 213 -18.60 -16.86 -6.39
C ARG A 213 -19.39 -18.12 -6.07
N LYS A 214 -19.44 -18.52 -4.80
CA LYS A 214 -20.20 -19.69 -4.35
C LYS A 214 -21.70 -19.53 -4.60
N VAL A 215 -22.26 -18.33 -4.38
CA VAL A 215 -23.67 -18.02 -4.70
C VAL A 215 -23.93 -18.21 -6.19
N GLU A 216 -23.07 -17.68 -7.05
CA GLU A 216 -23.21 -17.84 -8.51
C GLU A 216 -23.11 -19.32 -8.92
N GLU A 217 -22.17 -20.07 -8.37
CA GLU A 217 -22.03 -21.52 -8.59
C GLU A 217 -23.31 -22.27 -8.20
N LYS A 218 -23.88 -21.98 -7.02
CA LYS A 218 -25.11 -22.61 -6.55
C LYS A 218 -26.35 -22.20 -7.34
N ARG A 219 -26.40 -20.94 -7.79
CA ARG A 219 -27.44 -20.46 -8.70
C ARG A 219 -27.45 -21.27 -10.00
N ILE A 220 -26.28 -21.45 -10.61
CA ILE A 220 -26.09 -22.24 -11.84
C ILE A 220 -26.51 -23.70 -11.61
N ASP A 221 -26.13 -24.29 -10.48
CA ASP A 221 -26.50 -25.67 -10.13
C ASP A 221 -28.03 -25.83 -10.03
N TYR A 222 -28.70 -24.92 -9.32
CA TYR A 222 -30.15 -24.92 -9.22
C TYR A 222 -30.81 -24.76 -10.60
N ASP A 223 -30.34 -23.79 -11.39
CA ASP A 223 -30.82 -23.58 -12.74
C ASP A 223 -30.59 -24.82 -13.64
N LEU A 224 -29.52 -25.62 -13.38
CA LEU A 224 -29.20 -26.86 -14.12
C LEU A 224 -30.13 -27.99 -13.72
N SER A 225 -30.34 -28.18 -12.43
CA SER A 225 -31.28 -29.18 -11.92
C SER A 225 -32.71 -28.89 -12.41
N ARG A 226 -33.13 -27.63 -12.41
CA ARG A 226 -34.44 -27.21 -12.97
C ARG A 226 -34.53 -27.52 -14.46
N TYR A 227 -33.51 -27.16 -15.25
CA TYR A 227 -33.48 -27.47 -16.68
C TYR A 227 -33.52 -28.98 -16.96
N ASN A 228 -32.76 -29.77 -16.20
CA ASN A 228 -32.70 -31.21 -16.36
C ASN A 228 -34.04 -31.89 -16.02
N LEU A 229 -34.73 -31.39 -14.98
CA LEU A 229 -36.06 -31.86 -14.62
C LEU A 229 -37.10 -31.53 -15.70
N THR A 230 -37.14 -30.28 -16.18
CA THR A 230 -38.07 -29.84 -17.23
C THR A 230 -37.90 -30.62 -18.54
N ASN A 231 -36.66 -30.97 -18.90
CA ASN A 231 -36.35 -31.73 -20.11
C ASN A 231 -36.34 -33.26 -19.91
N CYS A 232 -36.71 -33.75 -18.72
CA CYS A 232 -36.75 -35.19 -18.46
C CYS A 232 -37.95 -35.84 -19.15
N THR A 233 -37.69 -36.72 -20.11
CA THR A 233 -38.73 -37.51 -20.81
C THR A 233 -38.93 -38.91 -20.21
N ASN A 234 -38.13 -39.29 -19.20
CA ASN A 234 -38.16 -40.62 -18.58
C ASN A 234 -38.74 -40.59 -17.16
N PRO A 235 -39.96 -41.13 -16.93
CA PRO A 235 -40.63 -41.12 -15.63
C PRO A 235 -39.83 -41.79 -14.50
N ALA A 236 -38.99 -42.79 -14.81
CA ALA A 236 -38.20 -43.48 -13.79
C ALA A 236 -37.04 -42.63 -13.24
N LYS A 237 -36.59 -41.61 -13.99
CA LYS A 237 -35.52 -40.68 -13.56
C LYS A 237 -36.08 -39.38 -12.97
N GLU A 238 -37.32 -39.06 -13.26
CA GLU A 238 -37.98 -37.82 -12.84
C GLU A 238 -37.98 -37.66 -11.30
N SER A 239 -38.33 -38.71 -10.56
CA SER A 239 -38.36 -38.67 -9.09
C SER A 239 -37.00 -38.32 -8.49
N LYS A 240 -35.91 -38.81 -9.09
CA LYS A 240 -34.55 -38.50 -8.63
C LYS A 240 -34.17 -37.05 -8.95
N LEU A 241 -34.45 -36.60 -10.18
CA LEU A 241 -34.14 -35.23 -10.60
C LEU A 241 -34.93 -34.19 -9.79
N ARG A 242 -36.14 -34.52 -9.33
CA ARG A 242 -36.92 -33.67 -8.44
C ARG A 242 -36.22 -33.47 -7.08
N VAL A 243 -35.73 -34.56 -6.48
CA VAL A 243 -34.95 -34.49 -5.24
C VAL A 243 -33.64 -33.72 -5.46
N ASP A 244 -32.93 -33.97 -6.56
CA ASP A 244 -31.69 -33.25 -6.89
C ASP A 244 -31.93 -31.74 -7.10
N MET A 245 -33.11 -31.34 -7.60
CA MET A 245 -33.52 -29.94 -7.72
C MET A 245 -33.86 -29.32 -6.36
N GLU A 246 -34.64 -29.99 -5.52
CA GLU A 246 -34.98 -29.53 -4.17
C GLU A 246 -33.72 -29.30 -3.32
N ILE A 247 -32.76 -30.24 -3.36
CA ILE A 247 -31.46 -30.08 -2.68
C ILE A 247 -30.68 -28.87 -3.21
N ALA A 248 -30.68 -28.66 -4.53
CA ALA A 248 -29.99 -27.52 -5.13
C ALA A 248 -30.65 -26.18 -4.80
N GLU A 249 -31.98 -26.15 -4.66
CA GLU A 249 -32.75 -24.98 -4.23
C GLU A 249 -32.40 -24.59 -2.79
N ASP A 250 -32.45 -25.56 -1.88
CA ASP A 250 -32.09 -25.36 -0.46
C ASP A 250 -30.65 -24.89 -0.32
N ASP A 251 -29.70 -25.53 -1.04
CA ASP A 251 -28.30 -25.13 -1.05
C ASP A 251 -28.10 -23.70 -1.56
N PHE A 252 -28.84 -23.30 -2.60
CA PHE A 252 -28.80 -21.94 -3.15
C PHE A 252 -29.34 -20.93 -2.15
N ALA A 253 -30.53 -21.17 -1.58
CA ALA A 253 -31.15 -20.30 -0.59
C ALA A 253 -30.24 -20.10 0.64
N ASN A 254 -29.74 -21.19 1.22
CA ASN A 254 -28.82 -21.13 2.36
C ASN A 254 -27.53 -20.36 2.03
N THR A 255 -26.97 -20.56 0.84
CA THR A 255 -25.74 -19.86 0.42
C THR A 255 -25.99 -18.36 0.23
N VAL A 256 -27.17 -17.95 -0.22
CA VAL A 256 -27.55 -16.53 -0.33
C VAL A 256 -27.67 -15.88 1.05
N GLU A 257 -28.29 -16.55 2.02
CA GLU A 257 -28.38 -16.07 3.41
C GLU A 257 -26.99 -15.92 4.05
N ASP A 258 -26.14 -16.95 3.90
CA ASP A 258 -24.73 -16.89 4.34
C ASP A 258 -23.99 -15.71 3.70
N ALA A 259 -24.22 -15.46 2.41
CA ALA A 259 -23.59 -14.35 1.70
C ALA A 259 -24.02 -12.99 2.23
N ILE A 260 -25.31 -12.81 2.52
CA ILE A 260 -25.82 -11.58 3.13
C ILE A 260 -25.12 -11.33 4.47
N ASN A 261 -25.04 -12.34 5.34
CA ASN A 261 -24.38 -12.24 6.64
C ASN A 261 -22.89 -11.87 6.52
N ILE A 262 -22.15 -12.54 5.61
CA ILE A 262 -20.73 -12.25 5.37
C ILE A 262 -20.54 -10.84 4.81
N MET A 263 -21.35 -10.41 3.86
CA MET A 263 -21.23 -9.09 3.24
C MET A 263 -21.64 -7.96 4.18
N GLN A 264 -22.64 -8.16 5.04
CA GLN A 264 -22.95 -7.23 6.13
C GLN A 264 -21.76 -7.07 7.07
N ASN A 265 -21.12 -8.18 7.48
CA ASN A 265 -19.91 -8.13 8.30
C ASN A 265 -18.77 -7.35 7.62
N VAL A 266 -18.60 -7.48 6.30
CA VAL A 266 -17.63 -6.67 5.55
C VAL A 266 -17.94 -5.18 5.68
N ILE A 267 -19.20 -4.77 5.48
CA ILE A 267 -19.60 -3.36 5.51
C ILE A 267 -19.46 -2.74 6.91
N GLU A 268 -19.76 -3.51 7.96
CA GLU A 268 -19.64 -3.03 9.35
C GLU A 268 -18.18 -2.80 9.79
N ASN A 269 -17.27 -3.61 9.26
CA ASN A 269 -15.86 -3.60 9.66
C ASN A 269 -14.95 -2.85 8.70
N ALA A 270 -15.30 -2.76 7.40
CA ALA A 270 -14.66 -1.85 6.48
C ALA A 270 -15.13 -0.42 6.79
N LYS A 271 -14.25 0.40 7.36
CA LYS A 271 -14.54 1.80 7.72
C LYS A 271 -13.69 2.78 6.91
N PRO A 272 -13.92 2.90 5.57
CA PRO A 272 -13.13 3.76 4.70
C PRO A 272 -12.95 5.17 5.24
N LEU A 273 -14.02 5.82 5.74
CA LEU A 273 -13.93 7.18 6.24
C LEU A 273 -12.98 7.33 7.44
N GLN A 274 -12.93 6.33 8.33
CA GLN A 274 -12.01 6.35 9.46
C GLN A 274 -10.57 6.15 9.02
N GLU A 275 -10.33 5.29 8.04
CA GLU A 275 -9.00 5.05 7.49
C GLU A 275 -8.50 6.29 6.74
N PHE A 276 -9.34 6.90 5.89
CA PHE A 276 -9.02 8.15 5.20
C PHE A 276 -8.76 9.32 6.15
N LEU A 277 -9.46 9.37 7.29
CA LEU A 277 -9.16 10.35 8.33
C LEU A 277 -7.73 10.21 8.85
N GLU A 278 -7.23 8.99 9.04
CA GLU A 278 -5.84 8.77 9.47
C GLU A 278 -4.83 9.19 8.40
N LEU A 279 -5.12 8.98 7.11
CA LEU A 279 -4.30 9.50 6.00
C LEU A 279 -4.23 11.04 6.03
N ILE A 280 -5.39 11.70 6.15
CA ILE A 280 -5.49 13.17 6.19
C ILE A 280 -4.73 13.73 7.40
N LYS A 281 -4.86 13.11 8.58
CA LYS A 281 -4.12 13.52 9.79
C LYS A 281 -2.62 13.43 9.60
N ALA A 282 -2.12 12.34 9.02
CA ALA A 282 -0.69 12.15 8.75
C ALA A 282 -0.16 13.22 7.78
N GLN A 283 -0.89 13.49 6.69
CA GLN A 283 -0.54 14.54 5.72
C GLN A 283 -0.56 15.93 6.36
N LEU A 284 -1.61 16.25 7.11
CA LEU A 284 -1.76 17.55 7.78
C LEU A 284 -0.63 17.83 8.77
N ALA A 285 -0.25 16.83 9.57
CA ALA A 285 0.82 16.96 10.55
C ALA A 285 2.16 17.33 9.89
N TYR A 286 2.50 16.66 8.79
CA TYR A 286 3.69 16.96 8.01
C TYR A 286 3.66 18.37 7.39
N HIS A 287 2.59 18.70 6.67
CA HIS A 287 2.52 19.98 5.96
C HIS A 287 2.50 21.18 6.91
N LYS A 288 1.90 21.05 8.11
CA LYS A 288 1.97 22.09 9.13
C LYS A 288 3.41 22.35 9.59
N LEU A 289 4.13 21.29 9.95
CA LEU A 289 5.52 21.43 10.39
C LEU A 289 6.42 21.99 9.28
N ALA A 290 6.25 21.49 8.05
CA ALA A 290 7.02 21.99 6.91
C ALA A 290 6.76 23.48 6.66
N SER A 291 5.50 23.93 6.75
CA SER A 291 5.14 25.34 6.61
C SER A 291 5.76 26.22 7.70
N GLU A 292 5.80 25.74 8.94
CA GLU A 292 6.41 26.48 10.05
C GLU A 292 7.92 26.64 9.87
N LEU A 293 8.62 25.55 9.53
CA LEU A 293 10.08 25.56 9.32
C LEU A 293 10.49 26.39 8.09
N LEU A 294 9.77 26.25 6.97
CA LEU A 294 10.03 27.05 5.77
C LEU A 294 9.72 28.52 6.00
N GLY A 295 8.61 28.84 6.68
CA GLY A 295 8.24 30.21 7.01
C GLY A 295 9.27 30.90 7.92
N GLY A 296 9.77 30.19 8.93
CA GLY A 296 10.86 30.67 9.80
C GLY A 296 12.15 30.93 9.02
N MET A 297 12.55 29.99 8.15
CA MET A 297 13.73 30.16 7.31
C MET A 297 13.65 31.38 6.40
N VAL A 298 12.49 31.69 5.80
CA VAL A 298 12.34 32.87 4.94
C VAL A 298 12.68 34.15 5.71
N GLY A 299 12.14 34.32 6.92
CA GLY A 299 12.44 35.51 7.74
C GLY A 299 13.91 35.61 8.14
N GLU A 300 14.50 34.51 8.59
CA GLU A 300 15.92 34.48 8.97
C GLU A 300 16.86 34.74 7.77
N TYR A 301 16.51 34.25 6.58
CA TYR A 301 17.26 34.54 5.35
C TYR A 301 17.17 36.00 4.92
N GLU A 302 15.99 36.64 5.03
CA GLU A 302 15.84 38.07 4.79
C GLU A 302 16.72 38.89 5.73
N GLU A 303 16.81 38.51 7.01
CA GLU A 303 17.71 39.14 7.98
C GLU A 303 19.20 38.94 7.63
N LEU A 304 19.60 37.72 7.25
CA LEU A 304 20.98 37.43 6.83
C LEU A 304 21.39 38.22 5.58
N ILE A 305 20.49 38.35 4.59
CA ILE A 305 20.73 39.16 3.39
C ILE A 305 20.96 40.63 3.77
N ASN A 306 20.08 41.19 4.60
CA ASN A 306 20.22 42.57 5.08
C ASN A 306 21.54 42.79 5.87
N GLN A 307 21.99 41.80 6.64
CA GLN A 307 23.28 41.87 7.35
C GLN A 307 24.46 41.84 6.37
N GLN A 308 24.41 40.98 5.34
CA GLN A 308 25.42 40.88 4.30
C GLN A 308 25.56 42.19 3.50
N GLU A 309 24.43 42.82 3.15
CA GLU A 309 24.42 44.12 2.46
C GLU A 309 25.10 45.22 3.30
N LYS A 310 24.76 45.32 4.59
CA LYS A 310 25.39 46.28 5.52
C LYS A 310 26.89 46.05 5.69
N LEU A 311 27.33 44.79 5.74
CA LEU A 311 28.76 44.44 5.81
C LEU A 311 29.48 44.85 4.51
N SER A 312 28.86 44.65 3.34
CA SER A 312 29.39 45.06 2.04
C SER A 312 29.51 46.59 1.92
N GLU A 313 28.51 47.35 2.37
CA GLU A 313 28.54 48.81 2.39
C GLU A 313 29.59 49.37 3.35
N GLY A 314 29.75 48.73 4.53
CA GLY A 314 30.79 49.09 5.49
C GLY A 314 32.21 48.84 4.97
N ALA A 315 32.41 47.78 4.18
CA ALA A 315 33.68 47.50 3.52
C ALA A 315 34.03 48.55 2.45
N LYS A 316 33.05 48.94 1.61
CA LYS A 316 33.23 50.00 0.59
C LYS A 316 33.60 51.35 1.20
N ASN A 317 32.95 51.74 2.30
CA ASN A 317 33.24 52.99 3.00
C ASN A 317 34.61 53.01 3.70
N LYS A 318 35.19 51.85 4.04
CA LYS A 318 36.55 51.77 4.58
C LYS A 318 37.61 51.91 3.48
N THR A 319 37.40 51.27 2.33
CA THR A 319 38.30 51.41 1.18
C THR A 319 38.36 52.84 0.63
N ASP A 320 37.24 53.57 0.67
CA ASP A 320 37.21 54.99 0.25
C ASP A 320 37.91 55.94 1.25
N ARG A 321 38.08 55.53 2.51
CA ARG A 321 38.78 56.33 3.55
C ARG A 321 40.29 56.06 3.59
N GLU A 322 40.74 54.85 3.25
CA GLU A 322 42.17 54.51 3.20
C GLU A 322 42.84 54.93 1.87
N GLY A 323 42.07 55.22 0.82
CA GLY A 323 42.60 55.76 -0.45
C GLY A 323 42.92 57.26 -0.45
N GLY A 324 42.74 57.96 0.68
CA GLY A 324 42.80 59.43 0.76
C GLY A 324 44.06 60.03 1.38
N ASP A 325 45.06 59.22 1.78
CA ASP A 325 46.26 59.72 2.46
C ASP A 325 47.54 59.12 1.85
N PHE A 326 47.81 59.52 0.62
CA PHE A 326 49.15 59.48 0.03
C PHE A 326 49.34 60.77 -0.77
N ASP A 327 49.81 61.82 -0.11
CA ASP A 327 50.61 62.86 -0.78
C ASP A 327 51.73 63.32 0.15
N ILE A 328 52.93 63.35 -0.45
CA ILE A 328 54.27 63.65 0.09
C ILE A 328 54.46 65.16 0.27
#